data_AF-A0A812S3L3-F1
#
_entry.id   AF-A0A812S3L3-F1
#
_cell.length_a   1.000
_cell.length_b   1.000
_cell.length_c   1.000
_cell.angle_alpha   90.00
_cell.angle_beta   90.00
_cell.angle_gamma   90.00
#
_symmetry.space_group_name_H-M   'P 1'
#
loop_
_entity.id
_entity.type
_entity.pdbx_description
1 polymer ?
#
loop_
_entity_poly.entity_id
_entity_poly.type
_entity_poly.pdbx_seq_one_letter_code
_entity_poly.pdbx_strand_id
1 'polypeptide(L)'
;MPVLYHASDSQNRSSIESSGLQPNPGRLGTYVYATFTEGQAQKIAEHFHKRTGLPHDVWKFEVPDSEVRKVEEHPAWAGMGSFKEVCVDAVASDQVSRVNGVRPSVGTLWFRDCLKCRKEVLVPWHRVHCDECQGVRHSRGPGGLRFR
;
A
#
# COMPACT_ATOMS: atom_id res chain seq x y z
N MET A 1 -12.09 22.74 2.64
CA MET A 1 -11.11 21.79 3.21
C MET A 1 -11.18 20.47 2.48
N PRO A 2 -10.35 20.26 1.45
CA PRO A 2 -10.25 18.98 0.77
C PRO A 2 -9.71 17.89 1.71
N VAL A 3 -10.25 16.69 1.55
CA VAL A 3 -9.66 15.45 2.06
C VAL A 3 -8.59 15.00 1.08
N LEU A 4 -7.39 14.73 1.57
CA LEU A 4 -6.23 14.32 0.78
C LEU A 4 -5.69 12.98 1.27
N TYR A 5 -5.03 12.26 0.35
CA TYR A 5 -4.49 10.93 0.60
C TYR A 5 -3.02 10.83 0.18
N HIS A 6 -2.18 10.26 1.04
CA HIS A 6 -0.76 10.07 0.79
C HIS A 6 -0.38 8.60 0.93
N ALA A 7 0.40 8.08 -0.03
CA ALA A 7 0.96 6.74 0.04
C ALA A 7 2.39 6.80 0.57
N SER A 8 2.72 5.97 1.57
CA SER A 8 4.07 5.88 2.13
C SER A 8 4.43 4.44 2.46
N ASP A 9 5.73 4.11 2.42
CA ASP A 9 6.25 2.83 2.87
C ASP A 9 5.89 2.62 4.35
N SER A 10 5.45 1.41 4.72
CA SER A 10 5.11 1.12 6.12
C SER A 10 6.30 1.23 7.08
N GLN A 11 7.53 1.31 6.56
CA GLN A 11 8.72 1.60 7.36
C GLN A 11 8.71 3.03 7.93
N ASN A 12 8.05 3.97 7.25
CA ASN A 12 7.92 5.35 7.71
C ASN A 12 6.80 5.53 8.74
N ARG A 13 6.01 4.48 9.01
CA ARG A 13 4.83 4.54 9.87
C ARG A 13 5.10 5.18 11.22
N SER A 14 6.10 4.71 11.96
CA SER A 14 6.43 5.27 13.28
C SER A 14 6.86 6.74 13.19
N SER A 15 7.53 7.13 12.11
CA SER A 15 7.92 8.53 11.87
C SER A 15 6.69 9.40 11.59
N ILE A 16 5.72 8.90 10.82
CA ILE A 16 4.50 9.64 10.49
C ILE A 16 3.58 9.73 11.72
N GLU A 17 3.46 8.66 12.49
CA GLU A 17 2.67 8.67 13.75
C GLU A 17 3.26 9.62 14.80
N SER A 18 4.59 9.79 14.83
CA SER A 18 5.25 10.69 15.79
C SER A 18 5.33 12.14 15.31
N SER A 19 5.68 12.36 14.05
CA SER A 19 6.07 13.67 13.52
C SER A 19 5.20 14.17 12.37
N GLY A 20 4.20 13.38 11.95
CA GLY A 20 3.33 13.70 10.83
C GLY A 20 3.99 13.50 9.47
N LEU A 21 3.36 14.03 8.42
CA LEU A 21 3.89 13.95 7.06
C LEU A 21 4.88 15.08 6.83
N GLN A 22 6.08 14.73 6.39
CA GLN A 22 7.17 15.67 6.15
C GLN A 22 7.44 15.83 4.65
N PRO A 23 7.73 17.05 4.17
CA PRO A 23 8.08 17.29 2.78
C PRO A 23 9.28 16.47 2.32
N ASN A 24 9.21 15.95 1.09
CA ASN A 24 10.32 15.22 0.46
C ASN A 24 10.54 15.74 -0.97
N PRO A 25 11.77 15.72 -1.52
CA PRO A 25 12.01 16.12 -2.90
C PRO A 25 11.26 15.25 -3.90
N GLY A 26 10.64 15.88 -4.89
CA GLY A 26 9.93 15.22 -5.99
C GLY A 26 9.82 16.11 -7.22
N ARG A 27 8.94 15.73 -8.17
CA ARG A 27 8.81 16.39 -9.50
C ARG A 27 8.55 17.89 -9.41
N LEU A 28 7.79 18.31 -8.40
CA LEU A 28 7.26 19.68 -8.29
C LEU A 28 7.99 20.55 -7.26
N GLY A 29 9.02 20.00 -6.60
CA GLY A 29 9.78 20.64 -5.52
C GLY A 29 9.88 19.75 -4.28
N THR A 30 10.02 20.35 -3.10
CA THR A 30 10.05 19.61 -1.82
C THR A 30 8.72 19.81 -1.10
N TYR A 31 7.86 18.80 -1.13
CA TYR A 31 6.47 18.86 -0.62
C TYR A 31 6.02 17.50 -0.09
N VAL A 32 4.90 17.46 0.62
CA VAL A 32 4.10 16.25 0.78
C VAL A 32 3.17 16.13 -0.44
N TYR A 33 3.35 15.04 -1.18
CA TYR A 33 2.57 14.74 -2.38
C TYR A 33 1.34 13.90 -2.01
N ALA A 34 0.16 14.36 -2.41
CA ALA A 34 -1.10 13.71 -2.09
C ALA A 34 -2.06 13.68 -3.29
N THR A 35 -3.08 12.85 -3.19
CA THR A 35 -4.15 12.72 -4.17
C THR A 35 -5.50 13.05 -3.56
N PHE A 36 -6.44 13.50 -4.38
CA PHE A 36 -7.80 13.82 -3.90
C PHE A 36 -8.64 12.58 -3.58
N THR A 37 -8.24 11.41 -4.07
CA THR A 37 -8.98 10.16 -3.84
C THR A 37 -8.09 9.10 -3.20
N GLU A 38 -8.69 8.30 -2.32
CA GLU A 38 -8.03 7.15 -1.69
C GLU A 38 -7.55 6.14 -2.74
N GLY A 39 -8.39 5.84 -3.73
CA GLY A 39 -8.08 4.86 -4.77
C GLY A 39 -6.85 5.23 -5.61
N GLN A 40 -6.55 6.53 -5.78
CA GLN A 40 -5.32 6.96 -6.43
C GLN A 40 -4.10 6.69 -5.53
N ALA A 41 -4.17 7.06 -4.24
CA ALA A 41 -3.10 6.75 -3.28
C ALA A 41 -2.86 5.24 -3.14
N GLN A 42 -3.92 4.43 -3.13
CA GLN A 42 -3.82 2.97 -3.11
C GLN A 42 -3.09 2.44 -4.35
N LYS A 43 -3.44 2.90 -5.56
CA LYS A 43 -2.75 2.47 -6.80
C LYS A 43 -1.28 2.88 -6.81
N ILE A 44 -0.95 4.05 -6.27
CA ILE A 44 0.43 4.50 -6.07
C ILE A 44 1.17 3.57 -5.10
N ALA A 45 0.56 3.27 -3.95
CA ALA A 45 1.10 2.33 -2.96
C ALA A 45 1.33 0.93 -3.56
N GLU A 46 0.36 0.41 -4.33
CA GLU A 46 0.49 -0.88 -5.03
C GLU A 46 1.60 -0.85 -6.09
N HIS A 47 1.76 0.26 -6.82
CA HIS A 47 2.83 0.42 -7.80
C HIS A 47 4.21 0.37 -7.13
N PHE A 48 4.39 1.06 -6.00
CA PHE A 48 5.63 0.96 -5.23
C PHE A 48 5.83 -0.43 -4.63
N HIS A 49 4.78 -1.06 -4.08
CA HIS A 49 4.85 -2.44 -3.58
C HIS A 49 5.34 -3.42 -4.65
N LYS A 50 4.81 -3.33 -5.88
CA LYS A 50 5.26 -4.18 -6.99
C LYS A 50 6.74 -3.98 -7.34
N ARG A 51 7.30 -2.79 -7.08
CA ARG A 51 8.70 -2.45 -7.37
C ARG A 51 9.67 -2.77 -6.24
N THR A 52 9.26 -2.58 -4.98
CA THR A 52 10.14 -2.70 -3.82
C THR A 52 9.90 -3.99 -3.01
N GLY A 53 8.74 -4.62 -3.16
CA GLY A 53 8.29 -5.74 -2.33
C GLY A 53 7.90 -5.33 -0.90
N LEU A 54 8.03 -4.05 -0.54
CA LEU A 54 7.76 -3.57 0.82
C LEU A 54 6.27 -3.30 1.02
N PRO A 55 5.71 -3.48 2.22
CA PRO A 55 4.36 -3.06 2.53
C PRO A 55 4.25 -1.53 2.55
N HIS A 56 3.08 -1.02 2.20
CA HIS A 56 2.78 0.41 2.13
C HIS A 56 1.50 0.71 2.91
N ASP A 57 1.44 1.90 3.49
CA ASP A 57 0.27 2.45 4.16
C ASP A 57 -0.27 3.65 3.35
N VAL A 58 -1.59 3.84 3.42
CA VAL A 58 -2.24 5.06 2.92
C VAL A 58 -2.65 5.90 4.12
N TRP A 59 -2.37 7.20 4.04
CA TRP A 59 -2.66 8.19 5.06
C TRP A 59 -3.71 9.15 4.53
N LYS A 60 -4.66 9.54 5.38
CA LYS A 60 -5.72 10.50 5.11
C LYS A 60 -5.54 11.71 6.04
N PHE A 61 -5.72 12.89 5.49
CA PHE A 61 -5.70 14.15 6.23
C PHE A 61 -6.57 15.19 5.54
N GLU A 62 -6.91 16.26 6.26
CA GLU A 62 -7.69 17.39 5.74
C GLU A 62 -6.88 18.67 5.90
N VAL A 63 -6.86 19.51 4.87
CA VAL A 63 -6.17 20.81 4.91
C VAL A 63 -7.11 21.92 4.46
N PRO A 64 -6.96 23.15 5.00
CA PRO A 64 -7.51 24.35 4.39
C PRO A 64 -6.99 24.57 2.96
N ASP A 65 -7.80 25.15 2.09
CA ASP A 65 -7.37 25.47 0.72
C ASP A 65 -6.17 26.44 0.70
N SER A 66 -5.97 27.23 1.76
CA SER A 66 -4.82 28.12 1.94
C SER A 66 -3.48 27.40 2.18
N GLU A 67 -3.52 26.13 2.60
CA GLU A 67 -2.33 25.30 2.82
C GLU A 67 -1.95 24.48 1.58
N VAL A 68 -2.83 24.43 0.57
CA VAL A 68 -2.52 23.83 -0.72
C VAL A 68 -1.54 24.73 -1.47
N ARG A 69 -0.33 24.21 -1.72
CA ARG A 69 0.74 24.97 -2.41
C ARG A 69 0.62 24.86 -3.91
N LYS A 70 0.34 23.66 -4.42
CA LYS A 70 0.20 23.39 -5.85
C LYS A 70 -0.82 22.29 -6.09
N VAL A 71 -1.51 22.40 -7.22
CA VAL A 71 -2.31 21.32 -7.78
C VAL A 71 -1.94 21.21 -9.25
N GLU A 72 -1.32 20.10 -9.63
CA GLU A 72 -0.78 19.91 -10.97
C GLU A 72 -1.31 18.63 -11.60
N GLU A 73 -1.42 18.64 -12.92
CA GLU A 73 -1.72 17.41 -13.65
C GLU A 73 -0.49 16.50 -13.69
N HIS A 74 -0.65 15.29 -13.18
CA HIS A 74 0.30 14.20 -13.29
C HIS A 74 -0.06 13.38 -14.54
N PRO A 75 0.91 13.08 -15.44
CA PRO A 75 0.66 12.20 -16.57
C PRO A 75 0.25 10.79 -16.10
N ALA A 76 -0.24 9.96 -17.02
CA ALA A 76 -0.57 8.57 -16.73
C ALA A 76 0.59 7.84 -16.00
N TRP A 77 0.28 7.26 -14.85
CA TRP A 77 1.27 6.61 -13.98
C TRP A 77 0.59 5.60 -13.05
N ALA A 78 1.36 4.62 -12.54
CA ALA A 78 0.87 3.59 -11.61
C ALA A 78 -0.40 2.85 -12.10
N GLY A 79 -0.54 2.64 -13.41
CA GLY A 79 -1.72 1.99 -14.01
C GLY A 79 -2.99 2.86 -13.99
N MET A 80 -2.84 4.16 -13.76
CA MET A 80 -3.90 5.18 -13.85
C MET A 80 -3.73 6.03 -15.11
N GLY A 81 -4.83 6.63 -15.57
CA GLY A 81 -4.77 7.76 -16.50
C GLY A 81 -4.15 9.00 -15.85
N SER A 82 -4.20 10.16 -16.51
CA SER A 82 -3.76 11.40 -15.87
C SER A 82 -4.64 11.72 -14.66
N PHE A 83 -4.06 12.37 -13.66
CA PHE A 83 -4.75 12.73 -12.43
C PHE A 83 -4.18 14.00 -11.83
N LYS A 84 -4.91 14.64 -10.92
CA LYS A 84 -4.42 15.80 -10.17
C LYS A 84 -3.65 15.36 -8.94
N GLU A 85 -2.43 15.83 -8.83
CA GLU A 85 -1.56 15.68 -7.67
C GLU A 85 -1.54 16.99 -6.88
N VAL A 86 -1.61 16.89 -5.56
CA VAL A 86 -1.67 18.03 -4.64
C VAL A 86 -0.38 18.08 -3.85
N CYS A 87 0.22 19.26 -3.76
CA CYS A 87 1.39 19.52 -2.93
C CYS A 87 0.99 20.38 -1.74
N VAL A 88 1.36 19.92 -0.55
CA VAL A 88 1.29 20.67 0.71
C VAL A 88 2.67 20.71 1.37
N ASP A 89 2.84 21.53 2.41
CA ASP A 89 4.08 21.53 3.20
C ASP A 89 4.11 20.32 4.16
N ALA A 90 4.29 20.53 5.45
CA ALA A 90 4.17 19.48 6.45
C ALA A 90 2.72 19.36 6.95
N VAL A 91 2.36 18.17 7.42
CA VAL A 91 1.07 17.91 8.09
C VAL A 91 1.37 17.34 9.46
N ALA A 92 0.80 17.91 10.53
CA ALA A 92 1.08 17.48 11.89
C ALA A 92 0.53 16.07 12.18
N SER A 93 1.16 15.33 13.10
CA SER A 93 0.78 13.93 13.40
C SER A 93 -0.65 13.76 13.90
N ASP A 94 -1.18 14.76 14.60
CA ASP A 94 -2.56 14.79 15.09
C ASP A 94 -3.61 15.09 14.00
N GLN A 95 -3.16 15.50 12.82
CA GLN A 95 -4.01 15.78 11.65
C GLN A 95 -4.01 14.64 10.62
N VAL A 96 -3.16 13.63 10.80
CA VAL A 96 -3.08 12.48 9.89
C VAL A 96 -3.68 11.24 10.54
N SER A 97 -4.41 10.48 9.73
CA SER A 97 -4.92 9.18 10.15
C SER A 97 -4.59 8.15 9.09
N ARG A 98 -4.10 6.98 9.52
CA ARG A 98 -3.87 5.88 8.58
C ARG A 98 -5.21 5.33 8.12
N VAL A 99 -5.42 5.27 6.80
CA VAL A 99 -6.52 4.53 6.22
C VAL A 99 -6.23 3.05 6.42
N ASN A 100 -7.19 2.30 7.00
CA ASN A 100 -7.03 0.88 7.32
C ASN A 100 -6.24 0.17 6.22
N GLY A 101 -5.03 -0.29 6.60
CA GLY A 101 -3.96 -0.64 5.67
C GLY A 101 -4.49 -1.50 4.54
N VAL A 102 -4.03 -1.21 3.32
CA VAL A 102 -4.39 -1.93 2.09
C VAL A 102 -4.50 -3.41 2.43
N ARG A 103 -5.73 -3.90 2.62
CA ARG A 103 -5.97 -5.32 2.42
C ARG A 103 -5.58 -5.49 0.97
N PRO A 104 -4.57 -6.31 0.63
CA PRO A 104 -4.22 -6.55 -0.76
C PRO A 104 -5.54 -6.76 -1.48
N SER A 105 -5.77 -5.95 -2.52
CA SER A 105 -6.99 -5.97 -3.31
C SER A 105 -7.39 -7.43 -3.48
N VAL A 106 -8.60 -7.76 -3.03
CA VAL A 106 -9.19 -9.09 -3.10
C VAL A 106 -9.07 -9.54 -4.56
N GLY A 107 -8.02 -10.30 -4.86
CA GLY A 107 -7.44 -10.33 -6.21
C GLY A 107 -5.99 -10.85 -6.25
N THR A 108 -5.22 -10.70 -5.17
CA THR A 108 -3.98 -11.49 -4.98
C THR A 108 -4.17 -12.53 -3.87
N LEU A 109 -5.19 -13.36 -4.02
CA LEU A 109 -5.18 -14.69 -3.42
C LEU A 109 -4.33 -15.56 -4.34
N TRP A 110 -3.17 -15.98 -3.86
CA TRP A 110 -2.49 -17.09 -4.50
C TRP A 110 -3.29 -18.35 -4.21
N PHE A 111 -4.07 -18.79 -5.20
CA PHE A 111 -4.64 -20.13 -5.20
C PHE A 111 -3.47 -21.11 -5.30
N ARG A 112 -3.11 -21.73 -4.18
CA ARG A 112 -2.58 -23.08 -4.25
C ARG A 112 -3.76 -23.99 -4.02
N ASP A 113 -4.12 -24.74 -5.05
CA ASP A 113 -4.95 -25.92 -4.85
C ASP A 113 -4.36 -26.67 -3.65
N CYS A 114 -5.17 -26.91 -2.62
CA CYS A 114 -4.88 -28.01 -1.75
C CYS A 114 -4.84 -29.24 -2.66
N LEU A 115 -3.63 -29.75 -2.96
CA LEU A 115 -3.39 -30.85 -3.90
C LEU A 115 -4.23 -32.09 -3.57
N LYS A 116 -4.79 -32.16 -2.36
CA LYS A 116 -5.63 -33.24 -1.86
C LYS A 116 -7.13 -33.03 -2.06
N CYS A 117 -7.67 -31.81 -1.90
CA CYS A 117 -9.12 -31.59 -1.93
C CYS A 117 -9.63 -30.61 -3.00
N ARG A 118 -8.72 -29.93 -3.75
CA ARG A 118 -9.05 -28.93 -4.78
C ARG A 118 -10.07 -27.84 -4.37
N LYS A 119 -10.24 -27.61 -3.06
CA LYS A 119 -11.07 -26.52 -2.55
C LYS A 119 -10.24 -25.25 -2.43
N GLU A 120 -10.86 -24.12 -2.75
CA GLU A 120 -10.29 -22.80 -2.58
C GLU A 120 -10.16 -22.49 -1.09
N VAL A 121 -8.97 -22.10 -0.64
CA VAL A 121 -8.74 -21.67 0.75
C VAL A 121 -8.08 -20.30 0.73
N LEU A 122 -8.70 -19.32 1.40
CA LEU A 122 -8.06 -18.04 1.72
C LEU A 122 -7.04 -18.26 2.84
N VAL A 123 -5.74 -18.05 2.57
CA VAL A 123 -4.71 -18.11 3.63
C VAL A 123 -3.76 -16.91 3.61
N PRO A 124 -3.43 -16.32 4.77
CA PRO A 124 -2.28 -15.43 4.92
C PRO A 124 -0.97 -16.22 4.73
N TRP A 125 0.07 -15.55 4.22
CA TRP A 125 1.34 -16.11 3.75
C TRP A 125 2.15 -16.97 4.75
N HIS A 126 1.68 -17.16 5.99
CA HIS A 126 2.43 -17.86 7.05
C HIS A 126 1.75 -19.09 7.66
N ARG A 127 0.52 -19.44 7.27
CA ARG A 127 -0.10 -20.72 7.69
C ARG A 127 -1.04 -21.23 6.61
N VAL A 128 -0.60 -22.25 5.87
CA VAL A 128 -1.52 -23.09 5.09
C VAL A 128 -2.13 -24.11 6.05
N HIS A 129 -3.16 -23.71 6.77
CA HIS A 129 -3.99 -24.64 7.53
C HIS A 129 -5.34 -24.75 6.81
N CYS A 130 -5.61 -25.92 6.24
CA CYS A 130 -6.94 -26.28 5.76
C CYS A 130 -7.62 -27.04 6.91
N ASP A 131 -8.64 -26.45 7.53
CA ASP A 131 -9.31 -27.03 8.71
C ASP A 131 -10.05 -28.34 8.40
N GLU A 132 -10.42 -28.58 7.12
CA GLU A 132 -11.00 -29.85 6.68
C GLU A 132 -9.96 -30.97 6.51
N CYS A 133 -8.68 -30.63 6.34
CA CYS A 133 -7.59 -31.60 6.18
C CYS A 133 -6.85 -31.77 7.51
N GLN A 134 -7.51 -32.34 8.51
CA GLN A 134 -6.85 -32.68 9.78
C GLN A 134 -5.66 -33.61 9.51
N GLY A 135 -4.45 -33.10 9.77
CA GLY A 135 -3.22 -33.90 9.84
C GLY A 135 -2.30 -33.77 8.64
N VAL A 136 -1.35 -32.84 8.72
CA VAL A 136 -0.05 -33.01 8.06
C VAL A 136 1.05 -32.63 9.06
N ARG A 137 1.83 -33.63 9.45
CA ARG A 137 3.13 -33.43 10.11
C ARG A 137 4.08 -32.79 9.11
N HIS A 138 4.76 -31.73 9.51
CA HIS A 138 5.84 -31.14 8.73
C HIS A 138 6.99 -32.15 8.59
N SER A 139 7.26 -32.63 7.37
CA SER A 139 8.57 -33.19 7.03
C SER A 139 9.49 -32.04 6.60
N ARG A 140 10.63 -31.94 7.29
CA ARG A 140 11.77 -31.09 6.89
C ARG A 140 12.26 -31.57 5.53
N GLY A 141 12.26 -30.71 4.52
CA GLY A 141 12.86 -31.03 3.22
C GLY A 141 14.22 -30.36 3.05
N PRO A 142 15.30 -31.10 2.79
CA PRO A 142 16.38 -30.65 1.93
C PRO A 142 16.14 -31.13 0.49
N GLY A 143 16.57 -30.33 -0.50
CA GLY A 143 16.91 -30.85 -1.83
C GLY A 143 15.99 -30.49 -3.00
N GLY A 144 16.47 -29.54 -3.80
CA GLY A 144 16.71 -29.71 -5.25
C GLY A 144 15.54 -30.04 -6.17
N LEU A 145 15.08 -29.04 -6.92
CA LEU A 145 14.33 -29.23 -8.17
C LEU A 145 15.31 -29.19 -9.35
N ARG A 146 15.42 -30.32 -10.07
CA ARG A 146 15.87 -30.32 -11.47
C ARG A 146 14.65 -30.17 -12.37
N PHE A 147 14.74 -29.24 -13.32
CA PHE A 147 13.76 -29.08 -14.39
C PHE A 147 14.03 -30.12 -15.51
N ARG A 148 12.95 -30.63 -16.10
CA ARG A 148 12.91 -31.08 -17.49
C ARG A 148 11.92 -30.18 -18.22
#